data_AF-A0A7Y0L8T1-F1
#
_entry.id   AF-A0A7Y0L8T1-F1
#
_cell.length_a   1.000
_cell.length_b   1.000
_cell.length_c   1.000
_cell.angle_alpha   90.00
_cell.angle_beta   90.00
_cell.angle_gamma   90.00
#
_symmetry.space_group_name_H-M   'P 1'
#
loop_
_entity.id
_entity.type
_entity.pdbx_description
1 polymer ?
#
loop_
_entity_poly.entity_id
_entity_poly.type
_entity_poly.pdbx_seq_one_letter_code
_entity_poly.pdbx_strand_id
1 'polypeptide(L)'
;RVRLNTRALAIDPASHTVRVQTESQAPETVPYDKLVIGTGAEPIRPPIPGVDHPGVFLLHSMADSFRVAAYLDTHQPQRALIIGAGYIGLEMADALRHRGLAVTVAEQAPAVLPTIDPDLGGR
;
A
#
# COMPACT_ATOMS: atom_id res chain seq x y z
N ARG A 1 -23.38 -13.38 2.37
CA ARG A 1 -22.36 -14.35 1.91
C ARG A 1 -21.13 -13.56 1.48
N VAL A 2 -19.93 -13.92 1.92
CA VAL A 2 -18.68 -13.27 1.51
C VAL A 2 -18.06 -14.05 0.35
N ARG A 3 -17.51 -13.33 -0.64
CA ARG A 3 -16.81 -13.90 -1.79
C ARG A 3 -15.37 -13.39 -1.81
N LEU A 4 -14.43 -14.21 -1.35
CA LEU A 4 -13.00 -13.92 -1.44
C LEU A 4 -12.50 -14.15 -2.86
N ASN A 5 -11.32 -13.63 -3.18
CA ASN A 5 -10.66 -13.79 -4.49
C ASN A 5 -11.58 -13.49 -5.68
N THR A 6 -12.45 -12.49 -5.49
CA THR A 6 -13.45 -12.06 -6.46
C THR A 6 -13.26 -10.58 -6.72
N ARG A 7 -12.81 -10.23 -7.92
CA ARG A 7 -12.59 -8.84 -8.31
C ARG A 7 -13.83 -8.28 -9.01
N ALA A 8 -14.33 -7.14 -8.55
CA ALA A 8 -15.31 -6.36 -9.31
C ALA A 8 -14.59 -5.65 -10.47
N LEU A 9 -15.07 -5.86 -11.69
CA LEU A 9 -14.45 -5.37 -12.92
C LEU A 9 -15.17 -4.14 -13.48
N ALA A 10 -16.49 -4.12 -13.40
CA ALA A 10 -17.33 -3.05 -13.93
C ALA A 10 -18.66 -2.98 -13.18
N ILE A 11 -19.20 -1.79 -13.06
CA ILE A 11 -20.54 -1.53 -12.52
C ILE A 11 -21.39 -1.04 -13.68
N ASP A 12 -22.56 -1.62 -13.87
CA ASP A 12 -23.61 -1.13 -14.75
C ASP A 12 -24.76 -0.57 -13.88
N PRO A 13 -24.86 0.76 -13.73
CA PRO A 13 -25.93 1.39 -12.96
C PRO A 13 -27.30 1.35 -13.62
N ALA A 14 -27.40 1.13 -14.94
CA ALA A 14 -28.68 1.11 -15.64
C ALA A 14 -29.39 -0.24 -15.44
N SER A 15 -28.63 -1.34 -15.50
CA SER A 15 -29.14 -2.69 -15.22
C SER A 15 -29.03 -3.10 -13.76
N HIS A 16 -28.44 -2.26 -12.90
CA HIS A 16 -28.17 -2.55 -11.50
C HIS A 16 -27.34 -3.84 -11.31
N THR A 17 -26.24 -3.96 -12.05
CA THR A 17 -25.36 -5.13 -11.99
C THR A 17 -23.88 -4.79 -11.82
N VAL A 18 -23.13 -5.73 -11.23
CA VAL A 18 -21.66 -5.68 -11.17
C VAL A 18 -21.11 -6.91 -11.88
N ARG A 19 -20.20 -6.68 -12.83
CA ARG A 19 -19.41 -7.75 -13.43
C ARG A 19 -18.26 -8.11 -12.52
N VAL A 20 -18.19 -9.35 -12.09
CA VAL A 20 -17.15 -9.87 -11.19
C VAL A 20 -16.39 -11.01 -11.84
N GLN A 21 -15.15 -11.23 -11.40
CA GLN A 21 -14.31 -12.34 -11.86
C GLN A 21 -13.63 -13.01 -10.67
N THR A 22 -13.66 -14.34 -10.64
CA THR A 22 -12.81 -15.15 -9.76
C THR A 22 -11.57 -15.60 -10.54
N GLU A 23 -10.49 -15.93 -9.84
CA GLU A 23 -9.21 -16.30 -10.49
C GLU A 23 -9.32 -17.49 -11.45
N SER A 24 -10.29 -18.39 -11.23
CA SER A 24 -10.39 -19.67 -11.94
C SER A 24 -11.59 -19.77 -12.88
N GLN A 25 -12.37 -18.70 -13.08
CA GLN A 25 -13.61 -18.75 -13.86
C GLN A 25 -13.80 -17.55 -14.78
N ALA A 26 -14.67 -17.73 -15.77
CA ALA A 26 -15.12 -16.63 -16.62
C ALA A 26 -15.83 -15.56 -15.78
N PRO A 27 -15.79 -14.28 -16.21
CA PRO A 27 -16.54 -13.23 -15.55
C PRO A 27 -18.03 -13.54 -15.49
N GLU A 28 -18.67 -13.23 -14.37
CA GLU A 28 -20.11 -13.35 -14.19
C GLU A 28 -20.71 -12.02 -13.74
N THR A 29 -22.03 -11.92 -13.83
CA THR A 29 -22.78 -10.71 -13.49
C THR A 29 -23.60 -10.94 -12.23
N VAL A 30 -23.49 -10.02 -11.27
CA VAL A 30 -24.20 -10.07 -9.99
C VAL A 30 -25.15 -8.89 -9.89
N PRO A 31 -26.47 -9.09 -9.71
CA PRO A 31 -27.42 -8.00 -9.51
C PRO A 31 -27.30 -7.39 -8.10
N TYR A 32 -27.69 -6.12 -7.97
CA TYR A 32 -27.76 -5.42 -6.68
C TYR A 32 -28.99 -4.49 -6.60
N ASP A 33 -29.55 -4.32 -5.39
CA ASP A 33 -30.53 -3.27 -5.14
C ASP A 33 -29.85 -1.96 -4.73
N LYS A 34 -28.75 -2.08 -3.96
CA LYS A 34 -27.89 -0.98 -3.54
C LYS A 34 -26.44 -1.42 -3.62
N LEU A 35 -25.56 -0.50 -4.02
CA LEU A 35 -24.13 -0.75 -4.16
C LEU A 35 -23.35 0.18 -3.23
N VAL A 36 -22.40 -0.40 -2.48
CA VAL A 36 -21.41 0.34 -1.69
C VAL A 36 -20.03 0.06 -2.27
N ILE A 37 -19.27 1.12 -2.54
CA ILE A 37 -17.90 1.03 -3.06
C ILE A 37 -16.95 1.26 -1.89
N GLY A 38 -16.11 0.26 -1.61
CA GLY A 38 -15.13 0.28 -0.52
C GLY A 38 -13.80 -0.32 -0.96
N THR A 39 -13.31 0.05 -2.15
CA THR A 39 -12.09 -0.53 -2.76
C THR A 39 -10.78 0.01 -2.19
N GLY A 40 -10.82 0.92 -1.21
CA GLY A 40 -9.63 1.49 -0.60
C GLY A 40 -8.84 2.39 -1.56
N ALA A 41 -7.52 2.44 -1.35
CA ALA A 41 -6.57 3.24 -2.12
C ALA A 41 -5.35 2.39 -2.50
N GLU A 42 -4.55 2.87 -3.45
CA GLU A 42 -3.29 2.22 -3.86
C GLU A 42 -2.10 3.16 -3.58
N PRO A 43 -0.92 2.65 -3.18
CA PRO A 43 0.27 3.47 -3.01
C PRO A 43 0.68 4.13 -4.32
N ILE A 44 1.02 5.42 -4.24
CA ILE A 44 1.53 6.17 -5.39
C ILE A 44 2.94 5.66 -5.72
N ARG A 45 3.17 5.31 -6.99
CA ARG A 45 4.50 5.04 -7.53
C ARG A 45 5.10 6.35 -8.06
N PRO A 46 6.12 6.93 -7.42
CA PRO A 46 6.71 8.17 -7.90
C PRO A 46 7.49 7.92 -9.20
N PRO A 47 7.56 8.90 -10.12
CA PRO A 47 8.26 8.77 -11.40
C PRO A 47 9.79 8.93 -11.22
N ILE A 48 10.40 8.08 -10.39
CA ILE A 48 11.84 8.10 -10.08
C ILE A 48 12.50 6.93 -10.83
N PRO A 49 13.60 7.14 -11.58
CA PRO A 49 14.35 6.05 -12.19
C PRO A 49 14.80 5.02 -11.14
N GLY A 50 14.53 3.74 -11.40
CA GLY A 50 14.92 2.64 -10.50
C GLY A 50 13.89 2.23 -9.45
N VAL A 51 12.66 2.76 -9.48
CA VAL A 51 11.57 2.36 -8.56
C VAL A 51 11.12 0.91 -8.68
N ASP A 52 11.54 0.22 -9.74
CA ASP A 52 11.26 -1.20 -9.97
C ASP A 52 12.42 -2.12 -9.56
N HIS A 53 13.48 -1.58 -8.94
CA HIS A 53 14.59 -2.38 -8.44
C HIS A 53 14.10 -3.37 -7.36
N PRO A 54 14.62 -4.61 -7.30
CA PRO A 54 14.13 -5.66 -6.39
C PRO A 54 14.08 -5.31 -4.89
N GLY A 55 14.86 -4.31 -4.46
CA GLY A 55 14.89 -3.80 -3.08
C GLY A 55 13.97 -2.61 -2.81
N VAL A 56 13.13 -2.22 -3.77
CA VAL A 56 12.15 -1.14 -3.62
C VAL A 56 10.77 -1.74 -3.38
N PHE A 57 10.09 -1.25 -2.34
CA PHE A 57 8.81 -1.77 -1.89
C PHE A 57 7.79 -0.64 -1.76
N LEU A 58 6.57 -0.91 -2.20
CA LEU A 58 5.37 -0.21 -1.77
C LEU A 58 4.69 -1.05 -0.69
N LEU A 59 4.00 -0.40 0.24
CA LEU A 59 3.36 -1.09 1.37
C LEU A 59 1.89 -0.70 1.45
N HIS A 60 1.00 -1.67 1.29
CA HIS A 60 -0.44 -1.49 1.48
C HIS A 60 -1.12 -2.76 1.97
N SER A 61 -0.75 -3.90 1.39
CA SER A 61 -1.33 -5.20 1.71
C SER A 61 -0.42 -6.01 2.63
N MET A 62 -1.01 -7.04 3.26
CA MET A 62 -0.25 -8.03 4.04
C MET A 62 0.77 -8.79 3.18
N ALA A 63 0.46 -9.00 1.89
CA ALA A 63 1.40 -9.60 0.94
C ALA A 63 2.64 -8.72 0.73
N ASP A 64 2.48 -7.40 0.73
CA ASP A 64 3.61 -6.46 0.65
C ASP A 64 4.51 -6.58 1.88
N SER A 65 3.91 -6.67 3.08
CA SER A 65 4.66 -6.86 4.33
C SER A 65 5.47 -8.15 4.31
N PHE A 66 4.91 -9.24 3.78
CA PHE A 66 5.64 -10.51 3.63
C PHE A 66 6.80 -10.42 2.65
N ARG A 67 6.62 -9.71 1.53
CA ARG A 67 7.71 -9.46 0.58
C ARG A 67 8.86 -8.70 1.22
N VAL A 68 8.56 -7.65 2.00
CA VAL A 68 9.58 -6.88 2.73
C VAL A 68 10.30 -7.77 3.75
N ALA A 69 9.56 -8.54 4.56
CA ALA A 69 10.15 -9.43 5.54
C ALA A 69 11.09 -10.47 4.90
N ALA A 70 10.62 -11.16 3.85
CA ALA A 70 11.42 -12.15 3.13
C ALA A 70 12.69 -11.52 2.52
N TYR A 71 12.59 -10.30 1.98
CA TYR A 71 13.75 -9.58 1.46
C TYR A 71 14.79 -9.27 2.54
N LEU A 72 14.33 -8.77 3.70
CA LEU A 72 15.19 -8.45 4.84
C LEU A 72 15.90 -9.71 5.36
N ASP A 73 15.18 -10.81 5.52
CA ASP A 73 15.73 -12.08 6.02
C ASP A 73 16.78 -12.66 5.05
N THR A 74 16.52 -12.55 3.75
CA THR A 74 17.39 -13.09 2.70
C THR A 74 18.64 -12.25 2.47
N HIS A 75 18.50 -10.94 2.39
CA HIS A 75 19.58 -10.04 1.95
C HIS A 75 20.30 -9.35 3.11
N GLN A 76 19.70 -9.39 4.32
CA GLN A 76 20.24 -8.80 5.55
C GLN A 76 20.82 -7.38 5.35
N PRO A 77 20.05 -6.46 4.73
CA PRO A 77 20.55 -5.12 4.45
C PRO A 77 20.81 -4.38 5.77
N GLN A 78 21.86 -3.56 5.78
CA GLN A 78 22.25 -2.79 6.97
C GLN A 78 21.58 -1.40 7.02
N ARG A 79 21.03 -0.94 5.89
CA ARG A 79 20.47 0.40 5.73
C ARG A 79 19.15 0.36 4.97
N ALA A 80 18.23 1.24 5.33
CA ALA A 80 16.97 1.44 4.61
C ALA A 80 16.73 2.93 4.37
N LEU A 81 16.21 3.25 3.18
CA LEU A 81 15.68 4.56 2.84
C LEU A 81 14.15 4.46 2.79
N ILE A 82 13.48 5.36 3.50
CA ILE A 82 12.03 5.54 3.44
C ILE A 82 11.75 6.86 2.73
N ILE A 83 10.86 6.83 1.74
CA ILE A 83 10.41 8.01 1.00
C ILE A 83 8.99 8.31 1.47
N GLY A 84 8.81 9.47 2.11
CA GLY A 84 7.59 9.90 2.79
C GLY A 84 7.65 9.67 4.30
N ALA A 85 7.35 10.72 5.06
CA ALA A 85 7.34 10.80 6.52
C ALA A 85 5.93 11.00 7.08
N GLY A 86 4.90 10.52 6.37
CA GLY A 86 3.58 10.29 6.95
C GLY A 86 3.60 9.15 7.97
N TYR A 87 2.44 8.88 8.60
CA TYR A 87 2.35 7.86 9.66
C TYR A 87 2.88 6.49 9.22
N ILE A 88 2.55 6.02 8.01
CA ILE A 88 3.05 4.74 7.47
C ILE A 88 4.58 4.74 7.39
N GLY A 89 5.18 5.83 6.90
CA GLY A 89 6.62 5.95 6.76
C GLY A 89 7.34 5.91 8.11
N LEU A 90 6.79 6.59 9.13
CA LEU A 90 7.37 6.61 10.47
C LEU A 90 7.19 5.28 11.23
N GLU A 91 6.04 4.62 11.11
CA GLU A 91 5.84 3.27 11.64
C GLU A 91 6.83 2.28 11.03
N MET A 92 7.07 2.37 9.72
CA MET A 92 8.09 1.56 9.06
C MET A 92 9.51 1.94 9.49
N ALA A 93 9.78 3.22 9.74
CA ALA A 93 11.07 3.66 10.27
C ALA A 93 11.33 3.03 11.63
N ASP A 94 10.34 3.05 12.53
CA ASP A 94 10.44 2.44 13.84
C ASP A 94 10.62 0.92 13.75
N ALA A 95 9.80 0.24 12.94
CA ALA A 95 9.89 -1.21 12.75
C ALA A 95 11.25 -1.66 12.19
N LEU A 96 11.81 -0.94 11.23
CA LEU A 96 13.12 -1.26 10.64
C LEU A 96 14.27 -0.94 11.60
N ARG A 97 14.17 0.14 12.39
CA ARG A 97 15.13 0.42 13.46
C ARG A 97 15.12 -0.67 14.55
N HIS A 98 13.95 -1.16 14.94
CA HIS A 98 13.83 -2.30 15.86
C HIS A 98 14.48 -3.59 15.33
N ARG A 99 14.57 -3.73 14.00
CA ARG A 99 15.31 -4.81 13.34
C ARG A 99 16.80 -4.54 13.17
N GLY A 100 17.32 -3.44 13.70
CA GLY A 100 18.75 -3.10 13.70
C GLY A 100 19.24 -2.38 12.44
N LEU A 101 18.35 -1.96 11.54
CA LEU A 101 18.76 -1.22 10.35
C LEU A 101 19.02 0.25 10.68
N ALA A 102 20.02 0.84 10.02
CA ALA A 102 20.17 2.29 9.95
C ALA A 102 19.16 2.87 8.95
N VAL A 103 18.17 3.60 9.45
CA VAL A 103 17.07 4.15 8.64
C VAL A 103 17.31 5.62 8.34
N THR A 104 17.15 5.99 7.08
CA THR A 104 17.03 7.38 6.63
C THR A 104 15.61 7.61 6.12
N VAL A 105 14.96 8.69 6.55
CA VAL A 105 13.65 9.11 6.04
C VAL A 105 13.85 10.37 5.21
N ALA A 106 13.34 10.36 3.98
CA ALA A 106 13.33 11.50 3.09
C ALA A 106 11.89 11.97 2.89
N GLU A 107 11.62 13.25 3.16
CA GLU A 107 10.31 13.88 3.02
C GLU A 107 10.43 15.10 2.10
N GLN A 108 9.43 15.27 1.24
CA GLN A 108 9.30 16.42 0.36
C GLN A 108 8.60 17.59 1.06
N ALA A 109 7.65 17.30 1.95
CA ALA A 109 6.97 18.28 2.76
C ALA A 109 7.93 18.99 3.74
N PRO A 110 7.58 20.19 4.23
CA PRO A 110 8.43 20.92 5.16
C PRO A 110 8.63 20.24 6.53
N ALA A 111 7.77 19.29 6.89
CA ALA A 111 7.75 18.61 8.17
C ALA A 111 7.29 17.16 8.05
N VAL A 112 7.65 16.34 9.03
CA VAL A 112 7.11 14.98 9.20
C VAL A 112 5.65 15.05 9.66
N LEU A 113 4.89 13.98 9.43
CA LEU A 113 3.47 13.90 9.77
C LEU A 113 2.68 15.14 9.30
N PRO A 114 2.66 15.46 8.00
CA PRO A 114 2.02 16.70 7.52
C PRO A 114 0.49 16.78 7.78
N THR A 115 -0.11 15.71 8.30
CA THR A 115 -1.53 15.63 8.69
C THR A 115 -1.79 16.04 10.15
N ILE A 116 -0.76 16.26 10.97
CA ILE A 116 -0.91 16.77 12.34
C ILE A 116 -0.63 18.27 12.39
N ASP A 117 -0.93 18.90 13.53
CA ASP A 117 -0.62 20.30 13.75
C ASP A 117 0.88 20.57 13.47
N PRO A 118 1.22 21.57 12.64
CA PRO A 118 2.61 21.91 12.33
C PRO A 118 3.49 22.13 13.55
N ASP A 119 2.95 22.60 14.69
CA ASP A 119 3.72 22.79 15.92
C ASP A 119 4.16 21.46 16.56
N LEU A 120 3.49 20.35 16.23
CA LEU A 120 3.83 19.00 16.71
C LEU A 120 4.76 18.26 15.74
N GLY A 121 4.61 18.47 14.43
CA GLY A 121 5.44 17.86 13.39
C GLY A 121 6.70 18.66 13.04
N GLY A 122 6.73 19.94 13.41
CA GLY A 122 7.80 20.88 13.11
C GLY A 122 8.67 21.16 14.33
N ARG A 123 9.82 20.48 14.40
CA ARG A 123 11.12 20.97 14.93
C ARG A 123 12.17 19.88 14.81
#